data_AF-A0A7Z1HM47-F1
#
_entry.id   AF-A0A7Z1HM47-F1
#
_cell.length_a   1.000
_cell.length_b   1.000
_cell.length_c   1.000
_cell.angle_alpha   90.00
_cell.angle_beta   90.00
_cell.angle_gamma   90.00
#
_symmetry.space_group_name_H-M   'P 1'
#
loop_
_entity.id
_entity.type
_entity.pdbx_description
1 polymer ?
#
loop_
_entity_poly.entity_id
_entity_poly.type
_entity_poly.pdbx_seq_one_letter_code
_entity_poly.pdbx_strand_id
1 'polypeptide(L)'
;MSKHIWDITIHDLSEHSVWQFPMWKDDSCDDTIIAPASENDALNPNSNIIVKAKFIDAIGTEFVGFINHGLTEIEYSQPCMFVKDEVVSFWFGISKPSKADLIKLNFPIVATSISAYGLESKSVNIDGYGYINENSSTCVMHC
;
A
#
# COMPACT_ATOMS: atom_id res chain seq x y z
N MET A 1 3.07 14.52 -12.72
CA MET A 1 2.12 15.29 -11.90
C MET A 1 2.18 14.74 -10.49
N SER A 2 2.34 15.59 -9.47
CA SER A 2 2.27 15.17 -8.06
C SER A 2 0.83 15.25 -7.55
N LYS A 3 0.50 14.46 -6.53
CA LYS A 3 -0.81 14.45 -5.86
C LYS A 3 -0.70 13.88 -4.46
N HIS A 4 -1.74 14.04 -3.63
CA HIS A 4 -1.79 13.33 -2.37
C HIS A 4 -2.04 11.83 -2.59
N ILE A 5 -1.54 10.99 -1.69
CA ILE A 5 -1.66 9.53 -1.80
C ILE A 5 -3.11 9.05 -1.79
N TRP A 6 -4.02 9.72 -1.08
CA TRP A 6 -5.45 9.37 -1.08
C TRP A 6 -6.17 9.74 -2.38
N ASP A 7 -5.55 10.57 -3.25
CA ASP A 7 -6.09 10.94 -4.56
C ASP A 7 -5.59 9.99 -5.68
N ILE A 8 -4.83 8.94 -5.34
CA ILE A 8 -4.35 7.97 -6.33
C ILE A 8 -5.50 7.11 -6.85
N THR A 9 -5.53 6.92 -8.16
CA THR A 9 -6.58 6.15 -8.86
C THR A 9 -6.02 4.89 -9.49
N ILE A 10 -6.92 3.98 -9.90
CA ILE A 10 -6.56 2.81 -10.72
C ILE A 10 -5.90 3.25 -12.03
N HIS A 11 -6.35 4.37 -12.63
CA HIS A 11 -5.77 4.93 -13.85
C HIS A 11 -4.32 5.37 -13.63
N ASP A 12 -4.03 6.06 -12.53
CA ASP A 12 -2.67 6.46 -12.18
C ASP A 12 -1.73 5.27 -12.05
N LEU A 13 -2.19 4.18 -11.43
CA LEU A 13 -1.44 2.91 -11.35
C LEU A 13 -1.36 2.16 -12.68
N SER A 14 -2.19 2.49 -13.66
CA SER A 14 -2.09 1.91 -15.00
C SER A 14 -1.04 2.63 -15.85
N GLU A 15 -0.94 3.96 -15.71
CA GLU A 15 0.08 4.78 -16.37
C GLU A 15 1.46 4.64 -15.73
N HIS A 16 1.50 4.57 -14.39
CA HIS A 16 2.74 4.50 -13.62
C HIS A 16 2.64 3.43 -12.54
N SER A 17 3.46 2.38 -12.66
CA SER A 17 3.51 1.27 -11.71
C SER A 17 4.24 1.58 -10.41
N VAL A 18 5.08 2.61 -10.39
CA VAL A 18 5.90 2.99 -9.24
C VAL A 18 5.76 4.50 -9.00
N TRP A 19 5.48 4.86 -7.76
CA TRP A 19 5.41 6.25 -7.30
C TRP A 19 6.32 6.42 -6.11
N GLN A 20 6.88 7.62 -5.94
CA GLN A 20 7.76 7.98 -4.83
C GLN A 20 7.11 9.05 -3.96
N PHE A 21 7.48 9.06 -2.68
CA PHE A 21 7.28 10.21 -1.80
C PHE A 21 8.48 11.15 -1.95
N PRO A 22 8.38 12.32 -2.60
CA PRO A 22 9.54 13.17 -2.88
C PRO A 22 10.30 13.67 -1.64
N MET A 23 9.68 13.59 -0.46
CA MET A 23 10.27 13.97 0.83
C MET A 23 11.65 13.35 1.09
N TRP A 24 11.95 12.17 0.53
CA TRP A 24 13.28 11.56 0.69
C TRP A 24 14.41 12.36 0.01
N LYS A 25 14.07 13.20 -0.98
CA LYS A 25 15.01 14.10 -1.68
C LYS A 25 14.99 15.53 -1.16
N ASP A 26 13.80 15.98 -0.76
CA ASP A 26 13.50 17.36 -0.43
C ASP A 26 12.54 17.36 0.76
N ASP A 27 13.07 17.66 1.94
CA ASP A 27 12.35 17.66 3.22
C ASP A 27 11.29 18.77 3.34
N SER A 28 11.24 19.68 2.37
CA SER A 28 10.16 20.67 2.25
C SER A 28 8.88 20.10 1.62
N CYS A 29 8.95 18.91 1.00
CA CYS A 29 7.80 18.22 0.48
C CYS A 29 6.96 17.60 1.60
N ASP A 30 5.64 17.71 1.48
CA ASP A 30 4.68 17.06 2.36
C ASP A 30 4.78 15.53 2.25
N ASP A 31 4.71 14.83 3.39
CA ASP A 31 4.90 13.38 3.52
C ASP A 31 3.75 12.55 2.94
N THR A 32 2.66 13.19 2.54
CA THR A 32 1.50 12.59 1.89
C THR A 32 1.50 12.75 0.38
N ILE A 33 2.43 13.55 -0.16
CA ILE A 33 2.54 13.80 -1.60
C ILE A 33 3.33 12.70 -2.27
N ILE A 34 2.77 12.16 -3.35
CA ILE A 34 3.41 11.20 -4.23
C ILE A 34 3.59 11.77 -5.64
N ALA A 35 4.60 11.28 -6.34
CA ALA A 35 4.84 11.56 -7.76
C ALA A 35 5.31 10.30 -8.49
N PRO A 36 5.11 10.17 -9.81
CA PRO A 36 5.67 9.04 -10.56
C PRO A 36 7.17 8.91 -10.33
N ALA A 37 7.64 7.69 -10.09
CA ALA A 37 9.06 7.41 -9.88
C ALA A 37 9.75 7.17 -11.23
N SER A 38 10.96 7.73 -11.40
CA SER A 38 11.89 7.26 -12.42
C SER A 38 12.58 5.97 -11.97
N GLU A 39 13.26 5.29 -12.89
CA GLU A 39 14.08 4.11 -12.55
C GLU A 39 15.16 4.43 -11.50
N ASN A 40 15.82 5.58 -11.62
CA ASN A 40 16.82 6.03 -10.64
C ASN A 40 16.21 6.27 -9.24
N ASP A 41 14.96 6.71 -9.20
CA ASP A 41 14.25 6.90 -7.93
C ASP A 41 13.92 5.56 -7.31
N ALA A 42 13.35 4.65 -8.10
CA ALA A 42 12.95 3.32 -7.67
C ALA A 42 14.12 2.48 -7.17
N LEU A 43 15.29 2.59 -7.79
CA LEU A 43 16.49 1.83 -7.43
C LEU A 43 17.33 2.51 -6.32
N ASN A 44 16.96 3.70 -5.87
CA ASN A 44 17.68 4.35 -4.78
C ASN A 44 17.30 3.69 -3.44
N PRO A 45 18.27 3.22 -2.64
CA PRO A 45 18.01 2.53 -1.37
C PRO A 45 17.35 3.42 -0.30
N ASN A 46 17.45 4.75 -0.44
CA ASN A 46 16.82 5.70 0.47
C ASN A 46 15.44 6.16 -0.02
N SER A 47 15.02 5.71 -1.21
CA SER A 47 13.71 6.09 -1.74
C SER A 47 12.60 5.47 -0.90
N ASN A 48 11.59 6.28 -0.64
CA ASN A 48 10.31 5.78 -0.16
C ASN A 48 9.35 5.73 -1.36
N ILE A 49 8.92 4.52 -1.73
CA ILE A 49 8.11 4.28 -2.92
C ILE A 49 6.92 3.36 -2.63
N ILE A 50 5.84 3.59 -3.36
CA ILE A 50 4.74 2.63 -3.51
C ILE A 50 4.82 1.98 -4.88
N VAL A 51 4.46 0.70 -4.92
CA VAL A 51 4.44 -0.11 -6.14
C VAL A 51 3.07 -0.71 -6.32
N LYS A 52 2.55 -0.63 -7.54
CA LYS A 52 1.31 -1.31 -7.93
C LYS A 52 1.39 -2.79 -7.55
N ALA A 53 0.32 -3.31 -7.00
CA ALA A 53 0.20 -4.69 -6.61
C ALA A 53 -1.12 -5.31 -7.09
N LYS A 54 -1.07 -6.61 -7.35
CA LYS A 54 -2.23 -7.46 -7.56
C LYS A 54 -2.59 -8.10 -6.22
N PHE A 55 -3.85 -8.00 -5.83
CA PHE A 55 -4.38 -8.60 -4.62
C PHE A 55 -5.24 -9.80 -5.00
N ILE A 56 -5.08 -10.93 -4.32
CA ILE A 56 -5.89 -12.13 -4.52
C ILE A 56 -6.47 -12.54 -3.17
N ASP A 57 -7.78 -12.60 -3.06
CA ASP A 57 -8.47 -13.00 -1.83
C ASP A 57 -8.52 -14.53 -1.64
N ALA A 58 -9.02 -14.99 -0.50
CA ALA A 58 -9.06 -16.42 -0.14
C ALA A 58 -9.94 -17.29 -1.05
N ILE A 59 -10.83 -16.68 -1.85
CA ILE A 59 -11.68 -17.39 -2.82
C ILE A 59 -11.19 -17.20 -4.27
N GLY A 60 -10.06 -16.51 -4.46
CA GLY A 60 -9.44 -16.29 -5.77
C GLY A 60 -9.92 -15.04 -6.51
N THR A 61 -10.64 -14.13 -5.85
CA THR A 61 -11.04 -12.85 -6.44
C THR A 61 -9.82 -11.94 -6.57
N GLU A 62 -9.65 -11.33 -7.74
CA GLU A 62 -8.53 -10.45 -8.04
C GLU A 62 -8.90 -8.97 -7.89
N PHE A 63 -8.00 -8.20 -7.30
CA PHE A 63 -8.09 -6.75 -7.16
C PHE A 63 -6.76 -6.09 -7.50
N VAL A 64 -6.79 -4.77 -7.67
CA VAL A 64 -5.61 -3.93 -7.91
C VAL A 64 -5.44 -2.99 -6.73
N GLY A 65 -4.21 -2.65 -6.41
CA GLY A 65 -3.87 -1.70 -5.37
C GLY A 65 -2.39 -1.34 -5.41
N PHE A 66 -1.86 -0.94 -4.27
CA PHE A 66 -0.44 -0.65 -4.11
C PHE A 66 0.04 -1.05 -2.70
N ILE A 67 1.35 -1.25 -2.59
CA ILE A 67 2.04 -1.48 -1.32
C ILE A 67 3.27 -0.57 -1.27
N ASN A 68 3.68 -0.15 -0.07
CA ASN A 68 5.02 0.40 0.14
C ASN A 68 6.06 -0.68 -0.19
N HIS A 69 7.07 -0.34 -0.98
CA HIS A 69 8.16 -1.27 -1.27
C HIS A 69 9.12 -1.36 -0.08
N GLY A 70 9.51 -2.57 0.29
CA GLY A 70 10.48 -2.77 1.36
C GLY A 70 10.21 -4.06 2.12
N LEU A 71 10.01 -3.93 3.41
CA LEU A 71 9.59 -4.99 4.32
C LEU A 71 8.14 -5.41 4.03
N THR A 72 7.81 -6.66 4.33
CA THR A 72 6.55 -7.31 3.89
C THR A 72 5.50 -7.42 4.99
N GLU A 73 5.83 -7.06 6.22
CA GLU A 73 4.88 -6.97 7.33
C GLU A 73 3.91 -5.81 7.07
N ILE A 74 2.69 -5.94 7.60
CA ILE A 74 1.56 -5.05 7.24
C ILE A 74 1.81 -3.59 7.64
N GLU A 75 2.53 -3.36 8.74
CA GLU A 75 2.88 -2.03 9.25
C GLU A 75 3.88 -1.29 8.36
N TYR A 76 4.73 -2.03 7.64
CA TYR A 76 5.74 -1.47 6.73
C TYR A 76 5.19 -1.36 5.31
N SER A 77 4.61 -2.45 4.82
CA SER A 77 4.07 -2.54 3.46
C SER A 77 2.78 -1.74 3.27
N GLN A 78 2.05 -1.44 4.34
CA GLN A 78 0.82 -0.63 4.39
C GLN A 78 -0.06 -0.82 3.15
N PRO A 79 -0.59 -2.03 2.93
CA PRO A 79 -1.27 -2.35 1.70
C PRO A 79 -2.56 -1.55 1.55
N CYS A 80 -2.81 -1.07 0.34
CA CYS A 80 -4.04 -0.39 -0.06
C CYS A 80 -4.62 -1.05 -1.31
N MET A 81 -5.91 -1.35 -1.32
CA MET A 81 -6.60 -2.06 -2.40
C MET A 81 -7.83 -1.29 -2.87
N PHE A 82 -8.08 -1.29 -4.18
CA PHE A 82 -9.29 -0.68 -4.73
C PHE A 82 -10.46 -1.66 -4.69
N VAL A 83 -11.58 -1.24 -4.10
CA VAL A 83 -12.85 -1.97 -4.07
C VAL A 83 -13.95 -1.03 -4.51
N LYS A 84 -14.54 -1.28 -5.68
CA LYS A 84 -15.58 -0.40 -6.27
C LYS A 84 -15.12 1.07 -6.37
N ASP A 85 -13.90 1.27 -6.85
CA ASP A 85 -13.22 2.58 -7.01
C ASP A 85 -12.86 3.32 -5.71
N GLU A 86 -13.18 2.75 -4.54
CA GLU A 86 -12.75 3.27 -3.24
C GLU A 86 -11.45 2.60 -2.79
N VAL A 87 -10.60 3.36 -2.09
CA VAL A 87 -9.35 2.85 -1.52
C VAL A 87 -9.62 2.24 -0.14
N VAL A 88 -9.23 0.98 0.02
CA VAL A 88 -9.29 0.25 1.29
C VAL A 88 -7.88 0.09 1.83
N SER A 89 -7.57 0.73 2.96
CA SER A 89 -6.32 0.52 3.69
C SER A 89 -6.42 -0.72 4.58
N PHE A 90 -5.34 -1.49 4.66
CA PHE A 90 -5.20 -2.61 5.60
C PHE A 90 -4.38 -2.26 6.85
N TRP A 91 -3.86 -1.04 6.95
CA TRP A 91 -3.10 -0.56 8.10
C TRP A 91 -3.67 0.77 8.64
N PHE A 92 -3.99 0.81 9.93
CA PHE A 92 -4.60 1.97 10.60
C PHE A 92 -3.67 2.66 11.61
N GLY A 93 -2.39 2.26 11.67
CA GLY A 93 -1.44 2.83 12.62
C GLY A 93 -1.93 2.67 14.06
N ILE A 94 -1.89 3.75 14.86
CA ILE A 94 -2.34 3.75 16.26
C ILE A 94 -3.86 3.81 16.44
N SER A 95 -4.61 3.96 15.36
CA SER A 95 -6.07 4.09 15.41
C SER A 95 -6.70 2.72 15.30
N LYS A 96 -7.39 2.27 16.35
CA LYS A 96 -8.20 1.05 16.25
C LYS A 96 -9.38 1.31 15.29
N PRO A 97 -9.51 0.57 14.17
CA PRO A 97 -10.62 0.77 13.25
C PRO A 97 -11.94 0.37 13.91
N SER A 98 -13.00 1.12 13.64
CA SER A 98 -14.35 0.74 14.01
C SER A 98 -14.89 -0.29 13.01
N LYS A 99 -15.91 -1.08 13.39
CA LYS A 99 -16.56 -2.01 12.45
C LYS A 99 -17.18 -1.31 11.24
N ALA A 100 -17.51 -0.02 11.34
CA ALA A 100 -18.03 0.75 10.22
C ALA A 100 -16.96 1.10 9.19
N ASP A 101 -15.69 1.15 9.60
CA ASP A 101 -14.54 1.41 8.73
C ASP A 101 -14.09 0.16 7.97
N LEU A 102 -14.55 -1.03 8.40
CA LEU A 102 -14.12 -2.31 7.85
C LEU A 102 -15.10 -2.80 6.77
N ILE A 103 -14.56 -3.12 5.60
CA ILE A 103 -15.32 -3.74 4.52
C ILE A 103 -15.26 -5.26 4.69
N LYS A 104 -16.37 -5.94 4.38
CA LYS A 104 -16.39 -7.40 4.41
C LYS A 104 -15.60 -8.00 3.24
N LEU A 105 -14.50 -8.66 3.54
CA LEU A 105 -13.58 -9.28 2.56
C LEU A 105 -13.25 -10.73 2.93
N ASN A 106 -12.75 -11.50 1.96
CA ASN A 106 -12.36 -12.90 2.15
C ASN A 106 -10.86 -13.00 2.47
N PHE A 107 -10.51 -12.93 3.75
CA PHE A 107 -9.13 -13.13 4.20
C PHE A 107 -8.74 -14.62 4.25
N PRO A 108 -7.44 -14.95 4.12
CA PRO A 108 -6.32 -14.05 3.85
C PRO A 108 -6.33 -13.50 2.42
N ILE A 109 -5.82 -12.28 2.24
CA ILE A 109 -5.55 -11.67 0.94
C ILE A 109 -4.04 -11.66 0.74
N VAL A 110 -3.57 -12.02 -0.46
CA VAL A 110 -2.16 -11.93 -0.83
C VAL A 110 -1.98 -10.79 -1.82
N ALA A 111 -1.25 -9.75 -1.42
CA ALA A 111 -0.85 -8.66 -2.31
C ALA A 111 0.53 -8.97 -2.90
N THR A 112 0.67 -8.95 -4.22
CA THR A 112 1.94 -9.19 -4.91
C THR A 112 2.28 -7.99 -5.78
N SER A 113 3.38 -7.30 -5.49
CA SER A 113 3.83 -6.15 -6.27
C SER A 113 4.23 -6.57 -7.68
N ILE A 114 3.97 -5.71 -8.66
CA ILE A 114 4.46 -5.94 -10.01
C ILE A 114 5.95 -5.61 -10.09
N SER A 115 6.71 -6.40 -10.83
CA SER A 115 8.10 -6.06 -11.14
C SER A 115 8.15 -4.85 -12.07
N ALA A 116 8.96 -3.85 -11.71
CA ALA A 116 9.15 -2.63 -12.47
C ALA A 116 10.54 -2.04 -12.18
N TYR A 117 11.21 -1.47 -13.18
CA TYR A 117 12.53 -0.81 -13.01
C TYR A 117 13.60 -1.67 -12.30
N GLY A 118 13.58 -2.99 -12.53
CA GLY A 118 14.49 -3.92 -11.85
C GLY A 118 14.11 -4.30 -10.41
N LEU A 119 13.03 -3.74 -9.87
CA LEU A 119 12.47 -4.16 -8.58
C LEU A 119 11.89 -5.58 -8.67
N GLU A 120 12.36 -6.46 -7.80
CA GLU A 120 11.79 -7.79 -7.65
C GLU A 120 10.36 -7.71 -7.06
N SER A 121 9.52 -8.63 -7.53
CA SER A 121 8.17 -8.79 -7.00
C SER A 121 8.24 -9.28 -5.55
N LYS A 122 7.40 -8.72 -4.68
CA LYS A 122 7.27 -9.10 -3.28
C LYS A 122 5.81 -9.39 -2.98
N SER A 123 5.59 -10.38 -2.12
CA SER A 123 4.26 -10.74 -1.65
C SER A 123 4.08 -10.38 -0.18
N VAL A 124 2.92 -9.83 0.14
CA VAL A 124 2.47 -9.46 1.47
C VAL A 124 1.22 -10.29 1.78
N ASN A 125 1.25 -11.02 2.89
CA ASN A 125 0.09 -11.73 3.41
C ASN A 125 -0.71 -10.78 4.31
N ILE A 126 -2.00 -10.67 4.04
CA ILE A 126 -2.92 -9.79 4.75
C ILE A 126 -3.99 -10.67 5.37
N ASP A 127 -3.89 -10.91 6.68
CA ASP A 127 -4.83 -11.76 7.40
C ASP A 127 -6.09 -10.99 7.86
N GLY A 128 -6.02 -9.66 7.88
CA GLY A 128 -7.10 -8.78 8.29
C GLY A 128 -6.65 -7.32 8.29
N TYR A 129 -7.32 -6.50 9.09
CA TYR A 129 -7.01 -5.07 9.25
C TYR A 129 -6.09 -4.85 10.45
N GLY A 130 -4.90 -4.32 10.19
CA GLY A 130 -3.84 -4.12 11.18
C GLY A 130 -3.91 -2.75 11.89
N TYR A 131 -3.61 -2.73 13.18
CA TYR A 131 -3.40 -1.51 13.98
C TYR A 131 -2.48 -1.79 15.18
N ILE A 132 -1.93 -0.74 15.79
CA ILE A 132 -1.14 -0.76 17.03
C ILE A 132 -2.08 -0.61 18.22
N ASN A 133 -2.04 -1.56 19.15
CA ASN A 133 -2.80 -1.47 20.41
C ASN A 133 -2.03 -0.71 21.52
N GLU A 134 -2.67 -0.55 22.68
CA GLU A 134 -2.08 0.13 23.85
C GLU A 134 -0.76 -0.51 24.35
N ASN A 135 -0.55 -1.80 24.09
CA ASN A 135 0.67 -2.53 24.45
C ASN A 135 1.75 -2.43 23.36
N SER A 136 1.59 -1.52 22.39
CA SER A 136 2.49 -1.34 21.24
C SER A 136 2.67 -2.60 20.40
N SER A 137 1.70 -3.54 20.43
CA SER A 137 1.72 -4.72 19.58
C SER A 137 0.74 -4.59 18.42
N THR A 138 1.17 -5.05 17.25
CA THR A 138 0.32 -5.17 16.06
C THR A 138 -0.82 -6.14 16.35
N CYS A 139 -2.04 -5.68 16.12
CA CYS A 139 -3.28 -6.43 16.29
C CYS A 139 -4.02 -6.50 14.97
N VAL A 140 -4.70 -7.62 14.73
CA VAL A 140 -5.48 -7.87 13.53
C VAL A 140 -6.97 -7.91 13.90
N MET A 141 -7.77 -7.16 13.15
CA MET A 141 -9.24 -7.23 13.21
C MET A 141 -9.80 -7.82 11.94
N HIS A 142 -10.90 -8.55 12.11
CA HIS A 142 -11.73 -9.04 11.01
C HIS A 142 -13.12 -8.42 11.13
N CYS A 143 -13.75 -8.21 9.98
CA CYS A 143 -15.13 -7.75 9.82
C CYS A 143 -16.16 -8.87 10.00
#